data_AF-Q4N0U8-F1
#
_entry.id   AF-Q4N0U8-F1
#
_cell.length_a   1.000
_cell.length_b   1.000
_cell.length_c   1.000
_cell.angle_alpha   90.00
_cell.angle_beta   90.00
_cell.angle_gamma   90.00
#
_symmetry.space_group_name_H-M   'P 1'
#
loop_
_entity.id
_entity.type
_entity.pdbx_description
1 polymer ?
#
loop_
_entity_poly.entity_id
_entity_poly.type
_entity_poly.pdbx_seq_one_letter_code
_entity_poly.pdbx_strand_id
1 'polypeptide(L)'
;MDNRKLTILSGVLIAMVASVLFVLKFTYIRRRYRPFDDRIVIPEREYPTFIDIITRDGSGLKVNDTSKYKVKKYHSNKILMYEYVFEDAKCVAFNYKNESVWKLKEGREGPYPKTIMFYTLDNTIIVGFGKSNMLIYKYKNNQWTSDTTGEILLDLDIDIKDNNSNIEYTVLSNQEEYTPKPGKYFESVSHHGKELYKGNKFPDLLNKVIVPIANGESRVITLMTLDGRDIKITLN
;
A
#
# COMPACT_ATOMS: atom_id res chain seq x y z
N MET A 1 -65.02 4.29 14.94
CA MET A 1 -63.63 4.75 14.73
C MET A 1 -63.14 4.09 13.46
N ASP A 2 -62.76 4.88 12.46
CA ASP A 2 -62.65 4.44 11.06
C ASP A 2 -61.36 3.62 10.81
N ASN A 3 -61.53 2.31 10.56
CA ASN A 3 -60.44 1.34 10.38
C ASN A 3 -59.48 1.73 9.25
N ARG A 4 -59.91 2.56 8.29
CA ARG A 4 -59.04 3.07 7.20
C ARG A 4 -57.95 4.03 7.68
N LYS A 5 -58.21 4.79 8.76
CA LYS A 5 -57.19 5.71 9.32
C LYS A 5 -56.08 4.95 10.02
N LEU A 6 -56.40 3.80 10.63
CA LEU A 6 -55.43 2.98 11.37
C LEU A 6 -54.43 2.29 10.43
N THR A 7 -54.86 1.86 9.23
CA THR A 7 -54.01 1.20 8.22
C THR A 7 -53.03 2.16 7.55
N ILE A 8 -53.44 3.41 7.35
CA ILE A 8 -52.57 4.44 6.74
C ILE A 8 -51.47 4.86 7.73
N LEU A 9 -51.82 5.02 9.02
CA LEU A 9 -50.86 5.35 10.08
C LEU A 9 -49.82 4.25 10.29
N SER A 10 -50.19 2.97 10.19
CA SER A 10 -49.23 1.86 10.34
C SER A 10 -48.27 1.75 9.14
N GLY A 11 -48.76 1.96 7.91
CA GLY A 11 -47.92 1.95 6.71
C GLY A 11 -46.87 3.07 6.71
N VAL A 12 -47.24 4.27 7.15
CA VAL A 12 -46.32 5.42 7.26
C VAL A 12 -45.27 5.19 8.35
N LEU A 13 -45.64 4.59 9.48
CA LEU A 13 -44.70 4.27 10.55
C LEU A 13 -43.67 3.21 10.11
N ILE A 14 -44.11 2.16 9.41
CA ILE A 14 -43.22 1.12 8.85
C ILE A 14 -42.25 1.72 7.83
N ALA A 15 -42.74 2.60 6.94
CA ALA A 15 -41.90 3.27 5.96
C ALA A 15 -40.85 4.18 6.62
N MET A 16 -41.23 4.93 7.67
CA MET A 16 -40.26 5.77 8.40
C MET A 16 -39.21 4.94 9.14
N VAL A 17 -39.60 3.83 9.79
CA VAL A 17 -38.63 2.93 10.45
C VAL A 17 -37.69 2.29 9.43
N ALA A 18 -38.20 1.87 8.27
CA ALA A 18 -37.38 1.32 7.19
C ALA A 18 -36.41 2.37 6.62
N SER A 19 -36.83 3.62 6.42
CA SER A 19 -35.96 4.70 5.96
C SER A 19 -34.88 5.06 6.99
N VAL A 20 -35.22 5.12 8.28
CA VAL A 20 -34.26 5.37 9.35
C VAL A 20 -33.26 4.22 9.45
N LEU A 21 -33.71 2.96 9.38
CA LEU A 21 -32.81 1.80 9.35
C LEU A 21 -31.95 1.77 8.08
N PHE A 22 -32.48 2.19 6.93
CA PHE A 22 -31.72 2.27 5.67
C PHE A 22 -30.65 3.36 5.73
N VAL A 23 -30.98 4.54 6.27
CA VAL A 23 -30.03 5.64 6.51
C VAL A 23 -29.00 5.24 7.56
N LEU A 24 -29.39 4.58 8.65
CA LEU A 24 -28.47 4.07 9.67
C LEU A 24 -27.57 2.94 9.12
N LYS A 25 -28.07 2.05 8.25
CA LYS A 25 -27.23 1.06 7.54
C LYS A 25 -26.23 1.75 6.61
N PHE A 26 -26.62 2.84 5.95
CA PHE A 26 -25.75 3.62 5.05
C PHE A 26 -24.74 4.49 5.80
N THR A 27 -25.07 5.01 6.99
CA THR A 27 -24.13 5.79 7.82
C THR A 27 -23.23 4.90 8.65
N TYR A 28 -23.70 3.73 9.10
CA TYR A 28 -22.90 2.74 9.83
C TYR A 28 -21.92 2.00 8.91
N ILE A 29 -22.25 1.81 7.62
CA ILE A 29 -21.37 1.20 6.62
C ILE A 29 -20.80 2.27 5.69
N ARG A 30 -19.98 3.18 6.22
CA ARG A 30 -19.04 3.94 5.38
C ARG A 30 -17.86 4.56 6.12
N ARG A 31 -17.31 3.90 7.14
CA ARG A 31 -15.90 4.14 7.48
C ARG A 31 -15.03 3.39 6.47
N ARG A 32 -14.91 3.96 5.25
CA ARG A 32 -13.77 3.62 4.39
C ARG A 32 -12.52 3.86 5.24
N TYR A 33 -11.72 2.82 5.47
CA TYR A 33 -10.40 3.00 6.03
C TYR A 33 -9.67 4.01 5.16
N ARG A 34 -9.36 5.18 5.73
CA ARG A 34 -8.45 6.14 5.09
C ARG A 34 -7.11 5.94 5.77
N PRO A 35 -6.10 5.41 5.06
CA PRO A 35 -4.78 5.28 5.64
C PRO A 35 -4.26 6.66 6.06
N PHE A 36 -3.82 6.78 7.31
CA PHE A 36 -3.17 7.98 7.82
C PHE A 36 -1.72 7.97 7.33
N ASP A 37 -1.25 9.05 6.70
CA ASP A 37 0.17 9.18 6.35
C ASP A 37 0.97 9.47 7.62
N ASP A 38 1.57 8.44 8.20
CA ASP A 38 2.39 8.50 9.41
C ASP A 38 3.86 8.84 9.12
N ARG A 39 4.21 9.13 7.87
CA ARG A 39 5.55 9.54 7.46
C ARG A 39 5.82 10.98 7.89
N ILE A 40 6.87 11.17 8.67
CA ILE A 40 7.27 12.47 9.19
C ILE A 40 8.35 13.05 8.27
N VAL A 41 8.17 14.29 7.79
CA VAL A 41 9.24 15.03 7.10
C VAL A 41 10.34 15.31 8.13
N ILE A 42 11.56 14.85 7.86
CA ILE A 42 12.69 15.04 8.77
C ILE A 42 13.55 16.24 8.32
N PRO A 43 14.27 16.91 9.23
CA PRO A 43 15.20 17.99 8.88
C PRO A 43 16.48 17.44 8.23
N GLU A 44 17.19 18.27 7.46
CA GLU A 44 18.39 17.89 6.69
C GLU A 44 19.49 17.24 7.54
N ARG A 45 19.69 17.72 8.78
CA ARG A 45 20.67 17.16 9.72
C ARG A 45 20.40 15.70 10.12
N GLU A 46 19.18 15.21 9.89
CA GLU A 46 18.75 13.84 10.17
C GLU A 46 18.71 12.97 8.92
N TYR A 47 19.11 13.52 7.76
CA TYR A 47 19.13 12.74 6.52
C TYR A 47 20.14 11.60 6.64
N PRO A 48 19.79 10.39 6.15
CA PRO A 48 20.67 9.25 6.26
C PRO A 48 21.94 9.45 5.44
N THR A 49 23.10 9.27 6.06
CA THR A 49 24.43 9.44 5.44
C THR A 49 24.86 8.26 4.58
N PHE A 50 24.13 7.14 4.64
CA PHE A 50 24.38 5.94 3.84
C PHE A 50 23.68 5.98 2.48
N ILE A 51 23.07 7.10 2.09
CA ILE A 51 22.38 7.28 0.81
C ILE A 51 22.95 8.53 0.15
N ASP A 52 23.41 8.37 -1.09
CA ASP A 52 23.76 9.50 -1.94
C ASP A 52 22.73 9.65 -3.05
N ILE A 53 22.18 10.84 -3.19
CA ILE A 53 21.29 11.22 -4.27
C ILE A 53 22.05 12.12 -5.24
N ILE A 54 22.14 11.72 -6.50
CA ILE A 54 22.80 12.51 -7.54
C ILE A 54 21.72 13.15 -8.42
N THR A 55 21.68 14.47 -8.41
CA THR A 55 20.77 15.27 -9.24
C THR A 55 21.53 15.98 -10.36
N ARG A 56 20.83 16.28 -11.45
CA ARG A 56 21.33 17.07 -12.57
C ARG A 56 20.68 18.45 -12.58
N ASP A 57 21.51 19.48 -12.66
CA ASP A 57 21.12 20.89 -12.75
C ASP A 57 21.89 21.55 -13.90
N GLY A 58 21.22 21.77 -15.03
CA GLY A 58 21.87 22.10 -16.29
C GLY A 58 22.83 20.99 -16.75
N SER A 59 24.10 21.34 -17.00
CA SER A 59 25.17 20.37 -17.32
C SER A 59 25.87 19.78 -16.08
N GLY A 60 25.62 20.34 -14.89
CA GLY A 60 26.28 19.93 -13.66
C GLY A 60 25.59 18.76 -12.96
N LEU A 61 26.39 17.90 -12.32
CA LEU A 61 25.91 16.91 -11.35
C LEU A 61 26.17 17.41 -9.93
N LYS A 62 25.19 17.25 -9.05
CA LYS A 62 25.30 17.60 -7.64
C LYS A 62 24.91 16.39 -6.80
N VAL A 63 25.77 16.05 -5.84
CA VAL A 63 25.52 15.00 -4.84
C VAL A 63 24.84 15.64 -3.64
N ASN A 64 23.74 15.04 -3.18
CA ASN A 64 22.96 15.45 -2.01
C ASN A 64 22.56 16.93 -2.02
N ASP A 65 22.11 17.45 -3.19
CA ASP A 65 21.48 18.77 -3.28
C ASP A 65 20.12 18.75 -2.56
N THR A 66 20.11 19.03 -1.27
CA THR A 66 18.93 18.95 -0.39
C THR A 66 17.82 19.92 -0.79
N SER A 67 18.12 20.96 -1.59
CA SER A 67 17.10 21.83 -2.16
C SER A 67 16.17 21.14 -3.17
N LYS A 68 16.58 19.96 -3.67
CA LYS A 68 15.91 19.23 -4.75
C LYS A 68 14.95 18.14 -4.27
N TYR A 69 14.94 17.83 -2.98
CA TYR A 69 14.09 16.79 -2.42
C TYR A 69 13.78 17.01 -0.95
N LYS A 70 12.70 16.39 -0.49
CA LYS A 70 12.38 16.26 0.93
C LYS A 70 12.52 14.81 1.33
N VAL A 71 13.05 14.57 2.53
CA VAL A 71 13.08 13.22 3.10
C VAL A 71 11.98 13.07 4.12
N LYS A 72 11.18 12.02 3.95
CA LYS A 72 10.24 11.56 4.96
C LYS A 72 10.75 10.27 5.59
N LYS A 73 10.55 10.13 6.89
CA LYS A 73 10.92 8.94 7.65
C LYS A 73 9.66 8.25 8.15
N TYR A 74 9.67 6.93 8.06
CA TYR A 74 8.72 6.06 8.75
C TYR A 74 9.48 5.07 9.61
N HIS A 75 8.97 4.85 10.82
CA HIS A 75 9.53 3.87 11.73
C HIS A 75 8.44 3.14 12.51
N SER A 76 8.49 1.82 12.44
CA SER A 76 7.77 0.88 13.30
C SER A 76 8.74 -0.18 13.83
N ASN A 77 8.23 -1.12 14.61
CA ASN A 77 8.99 -2.28 15.05
C ASN A 77 9.44 -3.21 13.91
N LYS A 78 8.77 -3.17 12.74
CA LYS A 78 9.10 -4.00 11.57
C LYS A 78 9.71 -3.24 10.41
N ILE A 79 9.45 -1.93 10.31
CA ILE A 79 9.90 -1.12 9.17
C ILE A 79 10.72 0.06 9.67
N LEU A 80 11.86 0.28 9.02
CA LEU A 80 12.53 1.58 8.99
C LEU A 80 12.66 1.97 7.53
N MET A 81 12.03 3.09 7.17
CA MET A 81 11.97 3.55 5.78
C MET A 81 12.26 5.04 5.67
N TYR A 82 13.01 5.39 4.62
CA TYR A 82 13.24 6.77 4.19
C TYR A 82 12.71 6.96 2.77
N GLU A 83 11.83 7.93 2.59
CA GLU A 83 11.25 8.30 1.29
C GLU A 83 11.82 9.66 0.87
N TYR A 84 12.58 9.65 -0.23
CA TYR A 84 13.02 10.85 -0.91
C TYR A 84 11.95 11.24 -1.93
N VAL A 85 11.42 12.45 -1.81
CA VAL A 85 10.38 12.98 -2.69
C VAL A 85 10.96 14.11 -3.54
N PHE A 86 10.88 13.95 -4.86
CA PHE A 86 11.38 14.89 -5.85
C PHE A 86 10.21 15.59 -6.52
N GLU A 87 10.13 16.92 -6.42
CA GLU A 87 9.08 17.70 -7.08
C GLU A 87 9.46 17.87 -8.57
N ASP A 88 10.44 18.72 -8.87
CA ASP A 88 10.90 19.03 -10.24
C ASP A 88 12.36 18.67 -10.51
N ALA A 89 12.99 17.97 -9.58
CA ALA A 89 14.40 17.61 -9.67
C ALA A 89 14.65 16.45 -10.64
N LYS A 90 15.75 16.56 -11.39
CA LYS A 90 16.27 15.49 -12.25
C LYS A 90 17.20 14.59 -11.45
N CYS A 91 16.65 13.64 -10.68
CA CYS A 91 17.46 12.59 -10.05
C CYS A 91 17.99 11.63 -11.13
N VAL A 92 19.31 11.51 -11.24
CA VAL A 92 19.98 10.77 -12.32
C VAL A 92 20.77 9.58 -11.83
N ALA A 93 21.04 9.47 -10.54
CA ALA A 93 21.58 8.29 -9.91
C ALA A 93 21.35 8.32 -8.40
N PHE A 94 21.46 7.16 -7.76
CA PHE A 94 21.63 7.09 -6.33
C PHE A 94 22.50 5.91 -5.92
N ASN A 95 23.20 6.09 -4.80
CA ASN A 95 24.04 5.07 -4.20
C ASN A 95 23.48 4.69 -2.82
N TYR A 96 23.71 3.45 -2.42
CA TYR A 96 23.45 2.97 -1.07
C TYR A 96 24.76 2.41 -0.50
N LYS A 97 25.24 2.95 0.62
CA LYS A 97 26.51 2.59 1.26
C LYS A 97 27.69 2.57 0.26
N ASN A 98 27.81 3.62 -0.54
CA ASN A 98 28.82 3.79 -1.60
C ASN A 98 28.71 2.82 -2.80
N GLU A 99 27.67 1.99 -2.87
CA GLU A 99 27.40 1.12 -4.02
C GLU A 99 26.35 1.77 -4.94
N SER A 100 26.64 1.83 -6.24
CA SER A 100 25.70 2.34 -7.25
C SER A 100 24.54 1.37 -7.44
N VAL A 101 23.34 1.77 -7.02
CA VAL A 101 22.13 0.93 -7.14
C VAL A 101 21.41 1.20 -8.46
N TRP A 102 21.23 2.47 -8.82
CA TRP A 102 20.57 2.89 -10.04
C TRP A 102 21.23 4.14 -10.61
N LYS A 103 21.37 4.15 -11.94
CA LYS A 103 21.88 5.29 -12.71
C LYS A 103 21.09 5.39 -14.02
N LEU A 104 20.67 6.60 -14.36
CA LEU A 104 20.10 6.92 -15.67
C LEU A 104 21.15 6.62 -16.75
N LYS A 105 20.74 5.88 -17.79
CA LYS A 105 21.64 5.55 -18.90
C LYS A 105 22.21 6.83 -19.53
N GLU A 106 23.49 6.79 -19.87
CA GLU A 106 24.18 7.93 -20.48
C GLU A 106 23.52 8.30 -21.81
N GLY A 107 23.48 9.61 -22.11
CA GLY A 107 22.81 10.15 -23.28
C GLY A 107 21.27 10.09 -23.25
N ARG A 108 20.64 9.50 -22.22
CA ARG A 108 19.18 9.55 -22.05
C ARG A 108 18.74 10.75 -21.24
N GLU A 109 17.58 11.27 -21.64
CA GLU A 109 16.82 12.26 -20.90
C GLU A 109 15.55 11.61 -20.35
N GLY A 110 15.46 11.51 -19.02
CA GLY A 110 14.31 10.95 -18.31
C GLY A 110 13.93 9.49 -18.67
N PRO A 111 12.81 8.99 -18.09
CA PRO A 111 12.05 9.60 -17.00
C PRO A 111 12.89 9.69 -15.71
N TYR A 112 12.62 10.70 -14.88
CA TYR A 112 13.31 10.89 -13.60
C TYR A 112 12.46 10.35 -12.44
N PRO A 113 13.08 9.77 -11.40
CA PRO A 113 12.38 9.37 -10.19
C PRO A 113 11.62 10.55 -9.57
N LYS A 114 10.37 10.30 -9.20
CA LYS A 114 9.54 11.17 -8.36
C LYS A 114 9.64 10.78 -6.89
N THR A 115 9.85 9.50 -6.62
CA THR A 115 10.10 8.99 -5.27
C THR A 115 11.19 7.93 -5.27
N ILE A 116 11.97 7.86 -4.20
CA ILE A 116 12.82 6.71 -3.89
C ILE A 116 12.58 6.34 -2.43
N MET A 117 12.15 5.10 -2.18
CA MET A 117 11.88 4.57 -0.85
C MET A 117 12.93 3.52 -0.49
N PHE A 118 13.63 3.73 0.63
CA PHE A 118 14.67 2.83 1.13
C PHE A 118 14.17 2.11 2.38
N TYR A 119 13.90 0.81 2.28
CA TYR A 119 13.55 -0.05 3.41
C TYR A 119 14.82 -0.69 3.95
N THR A 120 15.35 -0.12 5.03
CA THR A 120 16.69 -0.48 5.51
C THR A 120 16.75 -1.83 6.23
N LEU A 121 15.62 -2.31 6.75
CA LEU A 121 15.53 -3.62 7.41
C LEU A 121 15.39 -4.76 6.39
N ASP A 122 14.65 -4.53 5.31
CA ASP A 122 14.35 -5.54 4.28
C ASP A 122 15.31 -5.49 3.07
N ASN A 123 16.34 -4.64 3.13
CA ASN A 123 17.26 -4.33 2.02
C ASN A 123 16.54 -4.22 0.67
N THR A 124 15.48 -3.41 0.66
CA THR A 124 14.61 -3.20 -0.50
C THR A 124 14.59 -1.72 -0.83
N ILE A 125 14.78 -1.37 -2.10
CA ILE A 125 14.67 0.00 -2.58
C ILE A 125 13.62 0.03 -3.69
N ILE A 126 12.72 1.01 -3.62
CA ILE A 126 11.65 1.18 -4.61
C ILE A 126 11.81 2.56 -5.24
N VAL A 127 11.96 2.61 -6.56
CA VAL A 127 12.12 3.83 -7.35
C VAL A 127 10.82 4.07 -8.11
N GLY A 128 10.10 5.13 -7.77
CA GLY A 128 8.85 5.51 -8.43
C GLY A 128 9.06 6.61 -9.46
N PHE A 129 8.58 6.40 -10.68
CA PHE A 129 8.58 7.37 -11.79
C PHE A 129 7.19 7.99 -12.04
N GLY A 130 6.19 7.62 -11.23
CA GLY A 130 4.79 8.02 -11.38
C GLY A 130 3.84 6.96 -10.79
N LYS A 131 2.54 7.05 -11.10
CA LYS A 131 1.50 6.21 -10.48
C LYS A 131 1.64 4.70 -10.75
N SER A 132 2.28 4.30 -11.83
CA SER A 132 2.31 2.88 -12.25
C SER A 132 3.67 2.42 -12.78
N ASN A 133 4.69 3.29 -12.76
CA ASN A 133 6.03 2.93 -13.21
C ASN A 133 6.97 2.94 -12.01
N MET A 134 7.37 1.75 -11.57
CA MET A 134 8.25 1.55 -10.44
C MET A 134 9.33 0.52 -10.77
N LEU A 135 10.52 0.70 -10.19
CA LEU A 135 11.58 -0.31 -10.17
C LEU A 135 11.81 -0.74 -8.73
N ILE A 136 11.94 -2.04 -8.50
CA ILE A 136 12.32 -2.60 -7.20
C ILE A 136 13.75 -3.11 -7.30
N TYR A 137 14.55 -2.78 -6.30
CA TYR A 137 15.88 -3.30 -6.08
C TYR A 137 15.87 -4.10 -4.79
N LYS A 138 16.39 -5.33 -4.87
CA LYS A 138 16.61 -6.22 -3.72
C LYS A 138 18.09 -6.49 -3.61
N TYR A 139 18.62 -6.41 -2.40
CA TYR A 139 19.99 -6.83 -2.14
C TYR A 139 20.03 -8.35 -1.96
N LYS A 140 20.68 -9.05 -2.89
CA LYS A 140 20.83 -10.52 -2.90
C LYS A 140 22.26 -10.85 -3.32
N ASN A 141 22.87 -11.87 -2.73
CA ASN A 141 24.24 -12.31 -3.08
C ASN A 141 25.27 -11.17 -3.07
N ASN A 142 25.20 -10.28 -2.07
CA ASN A 142 26.07 -9.10 -1.91
C ASN A 142 26.02 -8.08 -3.05
N GLN A 143 24.92 -8.02 -3.81
CA GLN A 143 24.73 -7.04 -4.87
C GLN A 143 23.28 -6.56 -4.92
N TRP A 144 23.08 -5.31 -5.33
CA TRP A 144 21.74 -4.85 -5.70
C TRP A 144 21.33 -5.40 -7.06
N THR A 145 20.18 -6.05 -7.09
CA THR A 145 19.59 -6.57 -8.32
C THR A 145 18.22 -5.95 -8.54
N SER A 146 17.94 -5.49 -9.76
CA SER A 146 16.60 -5.03 -10.13
C SER A 146 15.67 -6.24 -10.20
N ASP A 147 14.75 -6.34 -9.24
CA ASP A 147 13.68 -7.33 -9.22
C ASP A 147 12.55 -6.81 -10.14
N THR A 148 12.83 -6.74 -11.45
CA THR A 148 11.89 -6.24 -12.45
C THR A 148 10.91 -7.36 -12.80
N THR A 149 10.05 -7.76 -11.86
CA THR A 149 9.14 -8.89 -12.05
C THR A 149 7.66 -8.46 -11.97
N GLY A 150 7.10 -8.08 -13.12
CA GLY A 150 5.65 -8.00 -13.36
C GLY A 150 4.86 -7.03 -12.48
N GLU A 151 3.54 -7.23 -12.42
CA GLU A 151 2.65 -6.51 -11.51
C GLU A 151 3.07 -6.78 -10.05
N ILE A 152 3.61 -5.75 -9.41
CA ILE A 152 4.04 -5.73 -8.01
C ILE A 152 2.83 -5.57 -7.09
N LEU A 153 1.92 -4.70 -7.49
CA LEU A 153 0.73 -4.36 -6.76
C LEU A 153 -0.41 -5.21 -7.30
N LEU A 154 -1.00 -6.00 -6.42
CA LEU A 154 -2.00 -6.99 -6.74
C LEU A 154 -3.36 -6.54 -6.19
N ASP A 155 -4.39 -6.70 -7.02
CA ASP A 155 -5.76 -6.70 -6.55
C ASP A 155 -6.15 -8.13 -6.16
N LEU A 156 -6.47 -8.34 -4.89
CA LEU A 156 -6.94 -9.63 -4.39
C LEU A 156 -8.47 -9.69 -4.44
N ASP A 157 -9.02 -10.72 -5.07
CA ASP A 157 -10.41 -11.14 -4.89
C ASP A 157 -10.43 -12.40 -4.01
N ILE A 158 -10.97 -12.27 -2.79
CA ILE A 158 -11.00 -13.38 -1.83
C ILE A 158 -12.02 -14.47 -2.22
N ASP A 159 -12.84 -14.25 -3.26
CA ASP A 159 -13.70 -15.30 -3.81
C ASP A 159 -12.91 -16.30 -4.68
N ILE A 160 -11.72 -15.90 -5.16
CA ILE A 160 -10.86 -16.73 -5.99
C ILE A 160 -9.96 -17.57 -5.09
N LYS A 161 -10.31 -18.85 -4.90
CA LYS A 161 -9.65 -19.78 -3.99
C LYS A 161 -8.63 -20.67 -4.69
N ASP A 162 -7.62 -20.06 -5.30
CA ASP A 162 -6.61 -20.80 -6.06
C ASP A 162 -5.22 -20.15 -6.00
N ASN A 163 -4.20 -20.99 -6.15
CA ASN A 163 -2.82 -20.58 -6.34
C ASN A 163 -2.63 -20.06 -7.77
N ASN A 164 -1.80 -19.04 -7.95
CA ASN A 164 -1.43 -18.57 -9.29
C ASN A 164 0.03 -18.11 -9.34
N SER A 165 0.42 -17.43 -10.43
CA SER A 165 1.78 -16.92 -10.61
C SER A 165 2.16 -15.81 -9.62
N ASN A 166 1.19 -15.19 -8.96
CA ASN A 166 1.33 -14.01 -8.11
C ASN A 166 0.99 -14.28 -6.63
N ILE A 167 0.10 -15.24 -6.36
CA ILE A 167 -0.53 -15.46 -5.05
C ILE A 167 -0.42 -16.93 -4.67
N GLU A 168 -0.07 -17.16 -3.41
CA GLU A 168 -0.17 -18.44 -2.72
C GLU A 168 -1.44 -18.46 -1.85
N TYR A 169 -2.28 -19.48 -2.05
CA TYR A 169 -3.52 -19.74 -1.35
C TYR A 169 -3.40 -21.03 -0.55
N THR A 170 -3.65 -20.93 0.76
CA THR A 170 -3.52 -22.05 1.70
C THR A 170 -4.77 -22.17 2.55
N VAL A 171 -5.27 -23.39 2.70
CA VAL A 171 -6.38 -23.72 3.60
C VAL A 171 -5.83 -24.38 4.85
N LEU A 172 -6.14 -23.79 6.00
CA LEU A 172 -5.89 -24.36 7.32
C LEU A 172 -7.22 -24.79 7.95
N SER A 173 -7.16 -25.47 9.10
CA SER A 173 -8.33 -26.09 9.73
C SER A 173 -9.46 -25.10 10.08
N ASN A 174 -9.16 -23.81 10.27
CA ASN A 174 -10.11 -22.78 10.67
C ASN A 174 -10.03 -21.49 9.85
N GLN A 175 -9.15 -21.40 8.85
CA GLN A 175 -8.93 -20.19 8.08
C GLN A 175 -8.36 -20.47 6.69
N GLU A 176 -8.58 -19.52 5.80
CA GLU A 176 -8.01 -19.43 4.45
C GLU A 176 -6.96 -18.30 4.48
N GLU A 177 -5.78 -18.54 3.93
CA GLU A 177 -4.69 -17.57 3.86
C GLU A 177 -4.33 -17.26 2.41
N TYR A 178 -4.13 -15.97 2.14
CA TYR A 178 -3.63 -15.45 0.87
C TYR A 178 -2.32 -14.71 1.14
N THR A 179 -1.25 -15.17 0.49
CA THR A 179 0.08 -14.58 0.61
C THR A 179 0.59 -14.21 -0.79
N PRO A 180 0.97 -12.95 -1.05
CA PRO A 180 1.58 -12.60 -2.31
C PRO A 180 2.98 -13.22 -2.39
N LYS A 181 3.37 -13.70 -3.57
CA LYS A 181 4.70 -14.27 -3.78
C LYS A 181 5.80 -13.24 -3.57
N PRO A 182 7.07 -13.66 -3.33
CA PRO A 182 8.17 -12.73 -3.04
C PRO A 182 8.27 -11.58 -4.04
N GLY A 183 8.35 -10.35 -3.51
CA GLY A 183 8.43 -9.12 -4.32
C GLY A 183 7.07 -8.50 -4.69
N LYS A 184 5.96 -9.14 -4.32
CA LYS A 184 4.60 -8.66 -4.61
C LYS A 184 3.85 -8.32 -3.33
N TYR A 185 2.81 -7.49 -3.48
CA TYR A 185 2.04 -6.93 -2.38
C TYR A 185 0.58 -6.75 -2.82
N PHE A 186 -0.37 -6.94 -1.91
CA PHE A 186 -1.75 -6.57 -2.22
C PHE A 186 -1.94 -5.06 -2.02
N GLU A 187 -2.39 -4.38 -3.07
CA GLU A 187 -2.85 -2.99 -2.97
C GLU A 187 -4.35 -2.91 -2.72
N SER A 188 -5.12 -3.91 -3.13
CA SER A 188 -6.55 -3.97 -2.83
C SER A 188 -7.01 -5.37 -2.43
N VAL A 189 -8.13 -5.40 -1.73
CA VAL A 189 -8.85 -6.63 -1.38
C VAL A 189 -10.33 -6.40 -1.69
N SER A 190 -10.94 -7.36 -2.36
CA SER A 190 -12.34 -7.35 -2.76
C SER A 190 -13.03 -8.66 -2.41
N HIS A 191 -14.35 -8.60 -2.29
CA HIS A 191 -15.24 -9.74 -2.05
C HIS A 191 -16.56 -9.47 -2.75
N HIS A 192 -17.02 -10.42 -3.57
CA HIS A 192 -18.21 -10.31 -4.42
C HIS A 192 -18.21 -9.05 -5.29
N GLY A 193 -17.04 -8.73 -5.86
CA GLY A 193 -16.82 -7.53 -6.67
C GLY A 193 -16.84 -6.21 -5.89
N LYS A 194 -16.96 -6.23 -4.56
CA LYS A 194 -16.93 -5.05 -3.70
C LYS A 194 -15.54 -4.87 -3.10
N GLU A 195 -14.95 -3.69 -3.31
CA GLU A 195 -13.71 -3.30 -2.64
C GLU A 195 -13.92 -3.22 -1.11
N LEU A 196 -13.15 -4.04 -0.39
CA LEU A 196 -13.07 -4.03 1.06
C LEU A 196 -11.95 -3.11 1.54
N TYR A 197 -10.84 -3.09 0.79
CA TYR A 197 -9.62 -2.38 1.15
C TYR A 197 -8.91 -1.84 -0.09
N LYS A 198 -8.34 -0.62 0.03
CA LYS A 198 -7.36 -0.08 -0.91
C LYS A 198 -6.24 0.62 -0.14
N GLY A 199 -5.05 0.05 -0.21
CA GLY A 199 -3.81 0.67 0.23
C GLY A 199 -3.35 1.65 -0.84
N ASN A 200 -3.03 2.87 -0.44
CA ASN A 200 -2.67 3.93 -1.40
C ASN A 200 -1.15 4.04 -1.63
N LYS A 201 -0.36 3.37 -0.79
CA LYS A 201 1.11 3.46 -0.73
C LYS A 201 1.64 2.51 0.35
N PHE A 202 2.95 2.31 0.36
CA PHE A 202 3.61 1.72 1.52
C PHE A 202 3.58 2.69 2.73
N PRO A 203 3.50 2.18 3.98
CA PRO A 203 3.51 0.76 4.38
C PRO A 203 2.12 0.09 4.35
N ASP A 204 1.08 0.80 3.89
CA ASP A 204 -0.33 0.33 3.90
C ASP A 204 -0.60 -0.80 2.89
N LEU A 205 0.38 -1.25 2.13
CA LEU A 205 0.22 -2.45 1.32
C LEU A 205 0.18 -3.70 2.22
N LEU A 206 -0.43 -4.77 1.73
CA LEU A 206 -0.59 -6.00 2.51
C LEU A 206 0.39 -7.07 2.06
N ASN A 207 0.92 -7.82 3.02
CA ASN A 207 1.70 -9.04 2.79
C ASN A 207 0.95 -10.32 3.12
N LYS A 208 -0.24 -10.23 3.73
CA LYS A 208 -1.10 -11.38 3.98
C LYS A 208 -2.55 -10.96 4.20
N VAL A 209 -3.47 -11.81 3.76
CA VAL A 209 -4.90 -11.72 4.09
C VAL A 209 -5.37 -13.05 4.66
N ILE A 210 -6.09 -13.00 5.78
CA ILE A 210 -6.61 -14.16 6.49
C ILE A 210 -8.13 -14.07 6.56
N VAL A 211 -8.81 -15.12 6.09
CA VAL A 211 -10.27 -15.23 6.07
C VAL A 211 -10.70 -16.42 6.93
N PRO A 212 -11.39 -16.21 8.07
CA PRO A 212 -11.86 -17.31 8.90
C PRO A 212 -12.89 -18.19 8.19
N ILE A 213 -12.77 -19.51 8.34
CA ILE A 213 -13.75 -20.50 7.90
C ILE A 213 -14.80 -20.63 9.02
N ALA A 214 -15.73 -19.67 9.10
CA ALA A 214 -16.84 -19.74 10.04
C ALA A 214 -18.11 -20.31 9.38
N ASN A 215 -18.76 -21.23 10.09
CA ASN A 215 -20.06 -21.80 9.76
C ASN A 215 -21.16 -21.00 10.47
N GLY A 216 -21.63 -19.91 9.85
CA GLY A 216 -22.87 -19.23 10.27
C GLY A 216 -22.74 -17.92 11.07
N GLU A 217 -21.53 -17.41 11.32
CA GLU A 217 -21.31 -16.08 11.92
C GLU A 217 -20.67 -15.09 10.94
N SER A 218 -20.80 -13.80 11.25
CA SER A 218 -20.13 -12.73 10.51
C SER A 218 -18.62 -12.94 10.50
N ARG A 219 -18.02 -12.99 9.31
CA ARG A 219 -16.60 -13.29 9.13
C ARG A 219 -15.79 -12.01 9.30
N VAL A 220 -14.88 -11.99 10.27
CA VAL A 220 -13.92 -10.89 10.42
C VAL A 220 -12.63 -11.27 9.70
N ILE A 221 -12.41 -10.68 8.53
CA ILE A 221 -11.15 -10.84 7.81
C ILE A 221 -10.06 -10.01 8.46
N THR A 222 -8.83 -10.53 8.44
CA THR A 222 -7.64 -9.84 8.93
C THR A 222 -6.71 -9.54 7.76
N LEU A 223 -6.42 -8.26 7.55
CA LEU A 223 -5.48 -7.78 6.56
C LEU A 223 -4.19 -7.38 7.27
N MET A 224 -3.06 -7.99 6.91
CA MET A 224 -1.77 -7.71 7.53
C MET A 224 -0.98 -6.74 6.66
N THR A 225 -0.72 -5.55 7.18
CA THR A 225 0.11 -4.53 6.51
C THR A 225 1.60 -4.86 6.66
N LEU A 226 2.43 -4.23 5.83
CA LEU A 226 3.87 -4.47 5.85
C LEU A 226 4.53 -4.05 7.18
N ASP A 227 4.02 -3.01 7.82
CA ASP A 227 4.49 -2.56 9.14
C ASP A 227 4.02 -3.46 10.30
N GLY A 228 3.21 -4.49 10.01
CA GLY A 228 2.72 -5.45 10.99
C GLY A 228 1.46 -5.05 11.75
N ARG A 229 0.74 -4.02 11.30
CA ARG A 229 -0.61 -3.73 11.79
C ARG A 229 -1.61 -4.75 11.20
N ASP A 230 -2.63 -5.06 12.00
CA ASP A 230 -3.76 -5.88 11.57
C ASP A 230 -4.98 -4.98 11.37
N ILE A 231 -5.51 -4.96 10.14
CA ILE A 231 -6.76 -4.28 9.82
C ILE A 231 -7.88 -5.33 9.80
N LYS A 232 -8.86 -5.18 10.68
CA LYS A 232 -10.00 -6.09 10.78
C LYS A 232 -11.20 -5.52 10.02
N ILE A 233 -11.75 -6.31 9.10
CA ILE A 233 -12.95 -5.96 8.33
C ILE A 233 -14.01 -7.03 8.52
N THR A 234 -15.23 -6.61 8.83
CA THR A 234 -16.38 -7.50 8.99
C THR A 234 -17.07 -7.70 7.65
N LEU A 235 -17.20 -8.95 7.19
CA LEU A 235 -18.01 -9.35 6.04
C LEU A 235 -19.47 -9.49 6.51
N ASN A 236 -20.36 -8.80 5.81
CA ASN A 236 -21.81 -8.81 6.03
C ASN A 236 -22.53 -9.35 4.81
#